data_AF-A0A535NNW2-F1
#
_entry.id   AF-A0A535NNW2-F1
#
_cell.length_a   1.000
_cell.length_b   1.000
_cell.length_c   1.000
_cell.angle_alpha   90.00
_cell.angle_beta   90.00
_cell.angle_gamma   90.00
#
_symmetry.space_group_name_H-M   'P 1'
#
loop_
_entity.id
_entity.type
_entity.pdbx_description
1 polymer ?
#
loop_
_entity_poly.entity_id
_entity_poly.type
_entity_poly.pdbx_seq_one_letter_code
_entity_poly.pdbx_strand_id
1 'polypeptide(L)'
;MKFAALAFALLVLAACGPFCGNTSTRGGTQHLVFTGPVAGTLTTVHVDCRVYNGGGQFNAAITGTFNAKPLTFNVQIHSNYKGAGTYQVGSLLDGAGELRLQVGDFVASTATGAGTLTIDKGGASGSMDAELSSDEHVKGTFKCDEVHTA
;
A
#
# COMPACT_ATOMS: atom_id res chain seq x y z
N MET A 1 -23.35 27.07 70.49
CA MET A 1 -22.49 25.90 70.81
C MET A 1 -22.55 25.00 69.58
N LYS A 2 -21.50 24.99 68.76
CA LYS A 2 -20.47 23.93 68.71
C LYS A 2 -20.81 22.84 67.66
N PHE A 3 -20.14 22.94 66.50
CA PHE A 3 -19.55 21.87 65.65
C PHE A 3 -20.50 20.77 65.09
N ALA A 4 -20.39 20.20 63.89
CA ALA A 4 -19.33 20.04 62.88
C ALA A 4 -20.03 19.68 61.53
N ALA A 5 -19.68 20.30 60.40
CA ALA A 5 -18.76 19.77 59.38
C ALA A 5 -19.15 18.42 58.75
N LEU A 6 -19.58 18.43 57.49
CA LEU A 6 -19.15 17.47 56.47
C LEU A 6 -19.49 18.01 55.07
N ALA A 7 -18.49 18.63 54.44
CA ALA A 7 -18.51 19.02 53.04
C ALA A 7 -18.14 17.79 52.19
N PHE A 8 -19.08 17.29 51.40
CA PHE A 8 -18.78 16.35 50.32
C PHE A 8 -18.49 17.14 49.05
N ALA A 9 -17.22 17.37 48.77
CA ALA A 9 -16.75 17.86 47.49
C ALA A 9 -16.83 16.71 46.47
N LEU A 10 -17.79 16.79 45.55
CA LEU A 10 -17.85 15.91 44.38
C LEU A 10 -16.78 16.37 43.37
N LEU A 11 -15.66 15.66 43.34
CA LEU A 11 -14.66 15.73 42.27
C LEU A 11 -15.24 15.05 41.01
N VAL A 12 -15.88 15.84 40.14
CA VAL A 12 -16.12 15.40 38.77
C VAL A 12 -14.89 15.76 37.95
N LEU A 13 -13.95 14.82 37.88
CA LEU A 13 -12.96 14.77 36.82
C LEU A 13 -13.71 14.52 35.50
N ALA A 14 -14.15 15.58 34.83
CA ALA A 14 -14.44 15.53 33.41
C ALA A 14 -13.09 15.40 32.69
N ALA A 15 -12.64 14.16 32.52
CA ALA A 15 -11.53 13.82 31.66
C ALA A 15 -11.82 14.36 30.26
N CYS A 16 -11.07 15.38 29.84
CA CYS A 16 -10.80 15.59 28.43
C CYS A 16 -10.02 14.37 27.93
N GLY A 17 -10.74 13.31 27.60
CA GLY A 17 -10.17 12.20 26.85
C GLY A 17 -9.66 12.73 25.51
N PRO A 18 -8.45 12.38 25.06
CA PRO A 18 -7.92 12.77 23.76
C PRO A 18 -8.54 11.91 22.64
N PHE A 19 -9.87 11.80 22.63
CA PHE A 19 -10.64 11.00 21.67
C PHE A 19 -11.50 11.87 20.74
N CYS A 20 -10.98 13.04 20.37
CA CYS A 20 -11.42 13.78 19.19
C CYS A 20 -10.24 13.96 18.22
N GLY A 21 -9.59 12.84 17.92
CA GLY A 21 -8.83 12.68 16.69
C GLY A 21 -9.58 11.64 15.88
N ASN A 22 -10.33 12.08 14.87
CA ASN A 22 -10.76 11.22 13.78
C ASN A 22 -9.50 10.88 12.97
N THR A 23 -8.53 10.20 13.58
CA THR A 23 -7.48 9.53 12.84
C THR A 23 -8.18 8.32 12.26
N SER A 24 -8.76 8.54 11.09
CA SER A 24 -8.97 7.46 10.15
C SER A 24 -7.59 6.81 10.00
N THR A 25 -7.33 5.73 10.74
CA THR A 25 -6.27 4.77 10.45
C THR A 25 -6.68 4.04 9.18
N ARG A 26 -6.78 4.80 8.08
CA ARG A 26 -6.84 4.30 6.72
C ARG A 26 -5.38 4.11 6.34
N GLY A 27 -4.89 2.95 6.70
CA GLY A 27 -3.50 2.57 6.59
C GLY A 27 -3.42 1.12 6.98
N GLY A 28 -3.83 0.24 6.07
CA GLY A 28 -3.27 -1.10 6.07
C GLY A 28 -1.74 -0.98 6.17
N THR A 29 -1.04 -1.88 6.81
CA THR A 29 0.42 -1.83 6.88
C THR A 29 1.01 -2.10 5.49
N GLN A 30 1.12 -1.06 4.66
CA GLN A 30 1.93 -1.12 3.45
C GLN A 30 3.38 -0.92 3.85
N HIS A 31 4.25 -1.84 3.43
CA HIS A 31 5.67 -1.77 3.68
C HIS A 31 6.38 -2.13 2.39
N LEU A 32 6.58 -1.13 1.54
CA LEU A 32 7.33 -1.25 0.29
C LEU A 32 8.65 -0.52 0.45
N VAL A 33 9.73 -1.28 0.30
CA VAL A 33 11.10 -0.81 0.37
C VAL A 33 11.68 -0.87 -1.03
N PHE A 34 12.27 0.24 -1.44
CA PHE A 34 12.96 0.41 -2.70
C PHE A 34 14.45 0.51 -2.39
N THR A 35 15.28 -0.30 -3.06
CA THR A 35 16.73 -0.29 -2.92
C THR A 35 17.37 -0.15 -4.29
N GLY A 36 18.45 0.62 -4.37
CA GLY A 36 19.11 0.89 -5.65
C GLY A 36 19.63 2.32 -5.67
N PRO A 37 19.82 2.89 -6.88
CA PRO A 37 20.27 4.27 -7.04
C PRO A 37 19.33 5.29 -6.36
N VAL A 38 18.05 4.96 -6.19
CA VAL A 38 17.06 5.84 -5.56
C VAL A 38 16.32 5.10 -4.42
N ALA A 39 17.08 4.71 -3.39
CA ALA A 39 16.53 3.97 -2.26
C ALA A 39 15.59 4.80 -1.35
N GLY A 40 14.63 4.11 -0.73
CA GLY A 40 13.70 4.71 0.23
C GLY A 40 12.53 3.80 0.61
N THR A 41 11.66 4.31 1.47
CA THR A 41 10.46 3.61 1.91
C THR A 41 9.24 4.47 1.64
N LEU A 42 8.16 3.83 1.19
CA LEU A 42 6.90 4.53 0.95
C LEU A 42 6.22 4.94 2.27
N THR A 43 5.75 6.17 2.33
CA THR A 43 4.95 6.72 3.44
C THR A 43 3.63 7.27 2.91
N THR A 44 2.65 7.50 3.80
CA THR A 44 1.30 8.04 3.44
C THR A 44 0.65 7.29 2.28
N VAL A 45 0.55 5.96 2.41
CA VAL A 45 0.21 5.08 1.29
C VAL A 45 -1.29 4.96 1.09
N HIS A 46 -1.72 5.02 -0.17
CA HIS A 46 -3.07 4.69 -0.61
C HIS A 46 -3.01 3.68 -1.75
N VAL A 47 -3.82 2.63 -1.70
CA VAL A 47 -3.79 1.51 -2.65
C VAL A 47 -5.18 1.29 -3.23
N ASP A 48 -5.35 1.68 -4.49
CA ASP A 48 -6.57 1.44 -5.28
C ASP A 48 -6.41 0.15 -6.09
N CYS A 49 -7.26 -0.85 -5.83
CA CYS A 49 -7.22 -2.13 -6.52
C CYS A 49 -8.46 -2.33 -7.40
N ARG A 50 -8.24 -2.74 -8.66
CA ARG A 50 -9.27 -2.96 -9.66
C ARG A 50 -9.09 -4.30 -10.35
N VAL A 51 -10.14 -5.12 -10.36
CA VAL A 51 -10.20 -6.43 -11.02
C VAL A 51 -11.14 -6.32 -12.21
N TYR A 52 -10.66 -6.66 -13.40
CA TYR A 52 -11.44 -6.64 -14.64
C TYR A 52 -11.78 -8.06 -15.07
N ASN A 53 -13.04 -8.46 -14.90
CA ASN A 53 -13.47 -9.84 -15.13
C ASN A 53 -13.45 -10.25 -16.60
N GLY A 54 -13.71 -9.30 -17.51
CA GLY A 54 -13.73 -9.55 -18.96
C GLY A 54 -12.37 -9.95 -19.56
N GLY A 55 -11.25 -9.59 -18.90
CA GLY A 55 -9.90 -9.90 -19.36
C GLY A 55 -9.07 -10.74 -18.38
N GLY A 56 -9.63 -11.09 -17.21
CA GLY A 56 -8.87 -11.70 -16.13
C GLY A 56 -7.67 -10.84 -15.75
N GLN A 57 -7.89 -9.54 -15.52
CA GLN A 57 -6.84 -8.58 -15.23
C GLN A 57 -6.95 -8.06 -13.81
N PHE A 58 -5.80 -7.70 -13.25
CA PHE A 58 -5.70 -7.03 -11.96
C PHE A 58 -4.83 -5.79 -12.12
N ASN A 59 -5.25 -4.70 -11.49
CA ASN A 59 -4.48 -3.46 -11.40
C ASN A 59 -4.49 -2.97 -9.96
N ALA A 60 -3.33 -2.65 -9.41
CA ALA A 60 -3.22 -1.91 -8.17
C ALA A 60 -2.38 -0.65 -8.39
N ALA A 61 -3.00 0.51 -8.14
CA ALA A 61 -2.32 1.79 -8.12
C ALA A 61 -1.98 2.13 -6.66
N ILE A 62 -0.68 2.08 -6.34
CA ILE A 62 -0.14 2.43 -5.04
C ILE A 62 0.41 3.86 -5.14
N THR A 63 -0.19 4.78 -4.40
CA THR A 63 0.24 6.18 -4.33
C THR A 63 0.74 6.49 -2.94
N GLY A 64 1.66 7.44 -2.83
CA GLY A 64 2.17 7.87 -1.54
C GLY A 64 3.30 8.88 -1.66
N THR A 65 4.05 9.01 -0.58
CA THR A 65 5.20 9.90 -0.48
C THR A 65 6.48 9.09 -0.34
N PHE A 66 7.45 9.34 -1.21
CA PHE A 66 8.75 8.70 -1.24
C PHE A 66 9.84 9.78 -1.19
N ASN A 67 10.65 9.79 -0.13
CA ASN A 67 11.66 10.83 0.10
C ASN A 67 11.12 12.26 -0.09
N ALA A 68 9.95 12.55 0.49
CA ALA A 68 9.21 13.82 0.37
C ALA A 68 8.72 14.19 -1.04
N LYS A 69 8.78 13.27 -2.01
CA LYS A 69 8.20 13.42 -3.36
C LYS A 69 6.95 12.57 -3.53
N PRO A 70 5.95 13.02 -4.30
CA PRO A 70 4.83 12.17 -4.66
C PRO A 70 5.34 11.00 -5.51
N LEU A 71 4.82 9.81 -5.20
CA LEU A 71 5.11 8.56 -5.88
C LEU A 71 3.82 7.94 -6.40
N THR A 72 3.89 7.35 -7.59
CA THR A 72 2.89 6.39 -8.10
C THR A 72 3.60 5.12 -8.51
N PHE A 73 3.14 4.00 -7.97
CA PHE A 73 3.65 2.67 -8.25
C PHE A 73 2.47 1.80 -8.72
N ASN A 74 2.52 1.37 -9.96
CA ASN A 74 1.48 0.53 -10.55
C ASN A 74 1.91 -0.92 -10.58
N VAL A 75 0.98 -1.79 -10.19
CA VAL A 75 1.05 -3.24 -10.33
C VAL A 75 -0.04 -3.64 -11.31
N GLN A 76 0.32 -4.29 -12.41
CA GLN A 76 -0.64 -4.74 -13.40
C GLN A 76 -0.44 -6.21 -13.71
N ILE A 77 -1.51 -6.99 -13.80
CA ILE A 77 -1.54 -8.31 -14.41
C ILE A 77 -2.42 -8.18 -15.64
N HIS A 78 -1.79 -8.22 -16.82
CA HIS A 78 -2.45 -7.95 -18.10
C HIS A 78 -3.47 -9.02 -18.51
N SER A 79 -3.31 -10.27 -18.06
CA SER A 79 -4.27 -11.35 -18.31
C SER A 79 -4.00 -12.52 -17.35
N ASN A 80 -4.95 -13.47 -17.27
CA ASN A 80 -4.85 -14.70 -16.48
C ASN A 80 -4.81 -14.52 -14.96
N TYR A 81 -5.21 -13.37 -14.42
CA TYR A 81 -5.54 -13.26 -13.00
C TYR A 81 -6.66 -14.25 -12.65
N LYS A 82 -6.36 -15.17 -11.72
CA LYS A 82 -7.31 -16.17 -11.20
C LYS A 82 -7.62 -15.97 -9.72
N GLY A 83 -7.32 -14.78 -9.19
CA GLY A 83 -7.42 -14.49 -7.76
C GLY A 83 -6.08 -14.70 -7.04
N ALA A 84 -6.14 -15.33 -5.87
CA ALA A 84 -4.96 -15.62 -5.07
C ALA A 84 -3.97 -16.52 -5.80
N GLY A 85 -2.69 -16.24 -5.67
CA GLY A 85 -1.62 -16.98 -6.35
C GLY A 85 -0.37 -16.15 -6.57
N THR A 86 0.62 -16.79 -7.19
CA THR A 86 1.88 -16.14 -7.56
C THR A 86 1.90 -15.90 -9.06
N TYR A 87 2.23 -14.67 -9.43
CA TYR A 87 2.28 -14.17 -10.79
C TYR A 87 3.70 -13.72 -11.10
N GLN A 88 4.20 -14.12 -12.27
CA GLN A 88 5.48 -13.64 -12.76
C GLN A 88 5.33 -12.20 -13.24
N VAL A 89 6.31 -11.39 -12.88
CA VAL A 89 6.34 -9.97 -13.23
C VAL A 89 7.43 -9.75 -14.28
N GLY A 90 7.06 -9.28 -15.46
CA GLY A 90 7.94 -9.04 -16.60
C GLY A 90 7.71 -7.69 -17.26
N SER A 91 8.22 -7.56 -18.49
CA SER A 91 8.15 -6.28 -19.20
C SER A 91 6.73 -6.01 -19.73
N LEU A 92 6.46 -4.73 -20.02
CA LEU A 92 5.25 -4.25 -20.71
C LEU A 92 4.88 -5.05 -21.97
N LEU A 93 5.88 -5.64 -22.65
CA LEU A 93 5.70 -6.27 -23.96
C LEU A 93 5.40 -7.77 -23.88
N ASP A 94 5.57 -8.40 -22.71
CA ASP A 94 5.47 -9.87 -22.57
C ASP A 94 4.07 -10.36 -22.20
N GLY A 95 3.10 -9.46 -22.02
CA GLY A 95 1.73 -9.81 -21.59
C GLY A 95 1.64 -10.42 -20.18
N ALA A 96 2.73 -10.36 -19.42
CA ALA A 96 2.88 -10.83 -18.04
C ALA A 96 2.40 -9.78 -17.03
N GLY A 97 2.65 -10.01 -15.74
CA GLY A 97 2.54 -8.95 -14.75
C GLY A 97 3.56 -7.83 -15.01
N GLU A 98 3.27 -6.60 -14.65
CA GLU A 98 4.18 -5.45 -14.78
C GLU A 98 4.18 -4.65 -13.48
N LEU A 99 5.35 -4.12 -13.13
CA LEU A 99 5.49 -3.10 -12.10
C LEU A 99 6.09 -1.85 -12.73
N ARG A 100 5.49 -0.69 -12.45
CA ARG A 100 5.98 0.61 -12.91
C ARG A 100 6.02 1.61 -11.76
N LEU A 101 7.21 2.10 -11.46
CA LEU A 101 7.50 3.13 -10.48
C LEU A 101 7.68 4.49 -11.16
N GLN A 102 7.03 5.52 -10.64
CA GLN A 102 7.22 6.89 -11.07
C GLN A 102 7.31 7.83 -9.85
N VAL A 103 8.45 8.50 -9.71
CA VAL A 103 8.78 9.41 -8.59
C VAL A 103 9.40 10.69 -9.14
N GLY A 104 8.66 11.79 -9.15
CA GLY A 104 9.13 13.04 -9.75
C GLY A 104 9.69 12.80 -11.16
N ASP A 105 11.01 12.99 -11.32
CA ASP A 105 11.74 12.85 -12.59
C ASP A 105 12.33 11.44 -12.83
N PHE A 106 12.11 10.49 -11.92
CA PHE A 106 12.59 9.10 -12.02
C PHE A 106 11.44 8.16 -12.40
N VAL A 107 11.67 7.31 -13.40
CA VAL A 107 10.74 6.26 -13.83
C VAL A 107 11.51 4.95 -13.98
N ALA A 108 10.99 3.88 -13.39
CA ALA A 108 11.54 2.54 -13.54
C ALA A 108 10.42 1.52 -13.74
N SER A 109 10.69 0.45 -14.46
CA SER A 109 9.72 -0.64 -14.69
C SER A 109 10.43 -1.99 -14.77
N THR A 110 9.72 -3.08 -14.55
CA THR A 110 10.29 -4.44 -14.68
C THR A 110 10.92 -4.66 -16.05
N ALA A 111 12.21 -5.02 -16.08
CA ALA A 111 13.01 -5.04 -17.31
C ALA A 111 13.14 -6.44 -17.95
N THR A 112 13.09 -7.53 -17.17
CA THR A 112 13.56 -8.86 -17.64
C THR A 112 12.72 -10.06 -17.17
N GLY A 113 11.58 -9.87 -16.53
CA GLY A 113 10.85 -11.01 -15.93
C GLY A 113 11.35 -11.41 -14.54
N ALA A 114 12.36 -10.71 -14.00
CA ALA A 114 12.90 -10.97 -12.68
C ALA A 114 12.00 -10.35 -11.61
N GLY A 115 11.01 -11.12 -11.15
CA GLY A 115 10.20 -10.73 -10.01
C GLY A 115 8.95 -11.57 -9.83
N THR A 116 8.43 -11.54 -8.62
CA THR A 116 7.20 -12.25 -8.25
C THR A 116 6.22 -11.33 -7.55
N LEU A 117 4.95 -11.48 -7.91
CA LEU A 117 3.81 -10.86 -7.24
C LEU A 117 2.96 -11.97 -6.65
N THR A 118 2.78 -11.97 -5.33
CA THR A 118 1.88 -12.90 -4.64
C THR A 118 0.64 -12.16 -4.20
N ILE A 119 -0.52 -12.66 -4.59
CA ILE A 119 -1.82 -12.16 -4.13
C ILE A 119 -2.37 -13.13 -3.09
N ASP A 120 -2.71 -12.61 -1.92
CA ASP A 120 -3.21 -13.41 -0.81
C ASP A 120 -4.60 -13.98 -1.10
N LYS A 121 -5.00 -14.99 -0.32
CA LYS A 121 -6.31 -15.66 -0.44
C LYS A 121 -7.50 -14.69 -0.43
N GLY A 122 -7.38 -13.56 0.25
CA GLY A 122 -8.43 -12.54 0.33
C GLY A 122 -8.50 -11.59 -0.88
N GLY A 123 -7.55 -11.64 -1.81
CA GLY A 123 -7.52 -10.78 -3.00
C GLY A 123 -7.29 -9.28 -2.75
N ALA A 124 -7.32 -8.85 -1.49
CA ALA A 124 -7.18 -7.45 -1.06
C ALA A 124 -5.79 -7.11 -0.50
N SER A 125 -4.83 -8.04 -0.60
CA SER A 125 -3.45 -7.84 -0.16
C SER A 125 -2.51 -8.76 -0.92
N GLY A 126 -1.23 -8.43 -0.85
CA GLY A 126 -0.18 -9.22 -1.47
C GLY A 126 1.21 -8.78 -1.10
N SER A 127 2.18 -9.50 -1.66
CA SER A 127 3.60 -9.19 -1.57
C SER A 127 4.24 -9.14 -2.95
N MET A 128 5.33 -8.39 -3.05
CA MET A 128 6.13 -8.29 -4.26
C MET A 128 7.62 -8.34 -3.92
N ASP A 129 8.39 -8.90 -4.84
CA ASP A 129 9.85 -8.93 -4.82
C ASP A 129 10.29 -8.93 -6.29
N ALA A 130 10.78 -7.80 -6.80
CA ALA A 130 11.02 -7.61 -8.23
C ALA A 130 12.11 -6.59 -8.54
N GLU A 131 12.87 -6.89 -9.58
CA GLU A 131 13.88 -6.01 -10.17
C GLU A 131 13.22 -5.09 -11.19
N LEU A 132 13.38 -3.78 -10.99
CA LEU A 132 13.02 -2.75 -11.93
C LEU A 132 14.24 -2.40 -12.80
N SER A 133 13.99 -1.66 -13.88
CA SER A 133 15.04 -1.07 -14.70
C SER A 133 15.92 -0.14 -13.88
N SER A 134 17.18 0.03 -14.31
CA SER A 134 18.15 0.92 -13.65
C SER A 134 18.59 0.46 -12.26
N ASP A 135 18.74 -0.86 -12.07
CA ASP A 135 19.27 -1.50 -10.84
C ASP A 135 18.46 -1.19 -9.57
N GLU A 136 17.19 -0.79 -9.73
CA GLU A 136 16.28 -0.54 -8.61
C GLU A 136 15.49 -1.81 -8.30
N HIS A 137 15.40 -2.18 -7.04
CA HIS A 137 14.71 -3.36 -6.55
C HIS A 137 13.58 -2.94 -5.61
N VAL A 138 12.39 -3.54 -5.78
CA VAL A 138 11.25 -3.31 -4.91
C VAL A 138 10.88 -4.59 -4.18
N LYS A 139 10.72 -4.48 -2.86
CA LYS A 139 10.30 -5.59 -2.02
C LYS A 139 9.34 -5.14 -0.94
N GLY A 140 8.31 -5.96 -0.71
CA GLY A 140 7.47 -5.79 0.46
C GLY A 140 6.02 -6.22 0.27
N THR A 141 5.14 -5.60 1.04
CA THR A 141 3.72 -5.94 1.09
C THR A 141 2.84 -4.73 0.86
N PHE A 142 1.68 -4.98 0.27
CA PHE A 142 0.63 -3.99 0.08
C PHE A 142 -0.72 -4.55 0.51
N LYS A 143 -1.62 -3.63 0.85
CA LYS A 143 -3.01 -3.93 1.15
C LYS A 143 -3.87 -2.89 0.46
N CYS A 144 -4.81 -3.36 -0.35
CA CYS A 144 -5.82 -2.57 -1.01
C CYS A 144 -6.69 -1.88 0.05
N ASP A 145 -6.97 -0.60 -0.13
CA ASP A 145 -7.93 0.11 0.72
C ASP A 145 -9.36 -0.35 0.40
N GLU A 146 -9.61 -0.61 -0.88
CA GLU A 146 -10.83 -1.24 -1.40
C GLU A 146 -10.48 -2.04 -2.67
N VAL A 147 -11.29 -3.06 -2.99
CA VAL A 147 -11.17 -3.84 -4.22
C VAL A 147 -12.41 -3.61 -5.07
N HIS A 148 -12.23 -2.97 -6.22
CA HIS A 148 -13.29 -2.72 -7.18
C HIS A 148 -13.33 -3.79 -8.26
N THR A 149 -14.53 -4.27 -8.59
CA THR A 149 -14.76 -5.20 -9.70
C THR A 149 -15.45 -4.47 -10.86
N ALA A 150 -14.89 -4.60 -12.05
CA ALA A 150 -15.40 -4.04 -13.30
C ALA A 150 -15.74 -5.13 -14.32
#